data_AF-A0A317JAG2-F1
#
_entry.id   AF-A0A317JAG2-F1
#
_cell.length_a   1.000
_cell.length_b   1.000
_cell.length_c   1.000
_cell.angle_alpha   90.00
_cell.angle_beta   90.00
_cell.angle_gamma   90.00
#
_symmetry.space_group_name_H-M   'P 1'
#
loop_
_entity.id
_entity.type
_entity.pdbx_description
1 polymer ?
#
loop_
_entity_poly.entity_id
_entity_poly.type
_entity_poly.pdbx_seq_one_letter_code
_entity_poly.pdbx_strand_id
1 'polypeptide(L)'
;MLPEAAARLTNQKAEFEANCLNATLIWHLPDFKIFVTRWQEFGDMLDENFTKVSPDEALHFGDIIAISHTGLRHQFMHAMIYINPDYVWHKNSMFLDDPWTFEPFDQALKYWNKQLENRIVVSVHRKKVPHPR
;
A
#
# COMPACT_ATOMS: atom_id res chain seq x y z
N MET A 1 -13.49 -5.12 -12.04
CA MET A 1 -13.46 -6.38 -11.26
C MET A 1 -12.25 -6.33 -10.36
N LEU A 2 -12.36 -6.70 -9.08
CA LEU A 2 -11.22 -6.71 -8.16
C LEU A 2 -10.23 -7.81 -8.58
N PRO A 3 -8.91 -7.61 -8.42
CA PRO A 3 -7.95 -8.71 -8.54
C PRO A 3 -8.27 -9.83 -7.55
N GLU A 4 -8.08 -11.07 -7.98
CA GLU A 4 -8.41 -12.28 -7.21
C GLU A 4 -7.81 -12.26 -5.80
N ALA A 5 -6.56 -11.81 -5.69
CA ALA A 5 -5.86 -11.74 -4.42
C ALA A 5 -6.53 -10.79 -3.41
N ALA A 6 -7.02 -9.64 -3.88
CA ALA A 6 -7.75 -8.69 -3.04
C ALA A 6 -9.11 -9.25 -2.60
N ALA A 7 -9.84 -9.87 -3.53
CA ALA A 7 -11.11 -10.52 -3.24
C ALA A 7 -10.95 -11.63 -2.19
N ARG A 8 -9.89 -12.43 -2.29
CA ARG A 8 -9.56 -13.49 -1.33
C ARG A 8 -9.27 -12.92 0.06
N LEU A 9 -8.46 -11.87 0.15
CA LEU A 9 -7.99 -11.35 1.44
C LEU A 9 -9.00 -10.44 2.16
N THR A 10 -9.91 -9.80 1.42
CA THR A 10 -10.85 -8.83 2.01
C THR A 10 -11.70 -9.48 3.11
N ASN A 11 -11.84 -8.78 4.24
CA ASN A 11 -12.46 -9.24 5.49
C ASN A 11 -11.76 -10.41 6.19
N GLN A 12 -10.61 -10.87 5.69
CA GLN A 12 -9.76 -11.82 6.40
C GLN A 12 -8.75 -11.08 7.27
N LYS A 13 -8.46 -11.64 8.44
CA LYS A 13 -7.36 -11.19 9.30
C LYS A 13 -6.03 -11.49 8.62
N ALA A 14 -4.99 -10.71 8.91
CA ALA A 14 -3.67 -11.08 8.45
C ALA A 14 -3.22 -12.36 9.15
N GLU A 15 -2.92 -13.41 8.37
CA GLU A 15 -2.46 -14.70 8.91
C GLU A 15 -1.02 -14.63 9.48
N PHE A 16 -0.29 -13.56 9.17
CA PHE A 16 1.11 -13.34 9.56
C PHE A 16 1.34 -11.87 9.93
N GLU A 17 2.51 -11.54 10.52
CA GLU A 17 3.02 -10.17 10.73
C GLU A 17 3.27 -9.50 9.38
N ALA A 18 2.19 -9.24 8.66
CA ALA A 18 2.19 -8.56 7.41
C ALA A 18 2.29 -7.08 7.73
N ASN A 19 3.46 -6.51 7.42
CA ASN A 19 3.55 -5.10 7.17
C ASN A 19 2.51 -4.76 6.09
N CYS A 20 1.64 -3.80 6.38
CA CYS A 20 0.64 -3.26 5.46
C CYS A 20 1.26 -2.93 4.09
N LEU A 21 2.54 -2.56 4.06
CA LEU A 21 3.33 -2.33 2.85
C LEU A 21 3.52 -3.59 2.00
N ASN A 22 4.06 -4.67 2.55
CA ASN A 22 4.29 -5.91 1.77
C ASN A 22 3.02 -6.47 1.17
N ALA A 23 1.92 -6.36 1.90
CA ALA A 23 0.68 -6.96 1.46
C ALA A 23 -0.15 -6.05 0.53
N THR A 24 0.36 -4.87 0.16
CA THR A 24 -0.02 -4.22 -1.10
C THR A 24 0.63 -4.85 -2.32
N LEU A 25 1.77 -5.55 -2.18
CA LEU A 25 2.45 -6.17 -3.32
C LEU A 25 1.69 -7.40 -3.86
N ILE A 26 1.03 -8.17 -3.01
CA ILE A 26 0.16 -9.29 -3.41
C ILE A 26 -0.95 -8.84 -4.39
N TRP A 27 -1.37 -7.57 -4.33
CA TRP A 27 -2.29 -7.01 -5.32
C TRP A 27 -1.73 -7.10 -6.76
N HIS A 28 -0.42 -6.92 -6.92
CA HIS A 28 0.26 -6.88 -8.20
C HIS A 28 1.07 -8.13 -8.53
N LEU A 29 1.48 -8.87 -7.51
CA LEU A 29 2.39 -10.01 -7.55
C LEU A 29 1.68 -11.20 -6.86
N PRO A 30 0.82 -11.95 -7.57
CA PRO A 30 -0.04 -12.97 -6.95
C PRO A 30 0.73 -14.12 -6.31
N ASP A 31 1.96 -14.39 -6.78
CA ASP A 31 2.87 -15.39 -6.21
C ASP A 31 3.75 -14.85 -5.07
N PHE A 32 3.60 -13.57 -4.72
CA PHE A 32 4.37 -12.95 -3.64
C PHE A 32 3.94 -13.55 -2.30
N LYS A 33 4.90 -14.14 -1.60
CA LYS A 33 4.68 -14.66 -0.25
C LYS A 33 4.64 -13.48 0.71
N ILE A 34 3.64 -13.44 1.58
CA ILE A 34 3.56 -12.43 2.64
C ILE A 34 4.50 -12.87 3.77
N PHE A 35 5.52 -12.06 4.08
CA PHE A 35 6.43 -12.25 5.20
C PHE A 35 6.73 -10.90 5.87
N VAL A 36 7.35 -10.92 7.05
CA VAL A 36 7.88 -9.71 7.70
C VAL A 36 9.09 -9.25 6.90
N THR A 37 9.02 -8.04 6.34
CA THR A 37 10.11 -7.43 5.57
C THR A 37 10.55 -6.15 6.26
N ARG A 38 11.84 -5.86 6.24
CA ARG A 38 12.37 -4.61 6.82
C ARG A 38 11.92 -3.44 5.96
N TRP A 39 11.78 -2.26 6.56
CA TRP A 39 11.30 -1.06 5.87
C TRP A 39 12.16 -0.70 4.63
N GLN A 40 13.48 -0.89 4.72
CA GLN A 40 14.41 -0.66 3.61
C GLN A 40 14.14 -1.58 2.42
N GLU A 41 13.98 -2.88 2.68
CA GLU A 41 13.71 -3.90 1.66
C GLU A 41 12.39 -3.61 0.90
N PHE A 42 11.41 -2.97 1.55
CA PHE A 42 10.21 -2.52 0.86
C PHE A 42 10.45 -1.34 -0.07
N GLY A 43 11.27 -0.37 0.35
CA GLY A 43 11.68 0.73 -0.53
C GLY A 43 12.34 0.20 -1.80
N ASP A 44 13.24 -0.77 -1.65
CA ASP A 44 13.90 -1.43 -2.78
C ASP A 44 12.88 -2.16 -3.67
N MET A 45 11.92 -2.91 -3.09
CA MET A 45 10.87 -3.58 -3.86
C MET A 45 9.96 -2.60 -4.63
N LEU A 46 9.63 -1.44 -4.04
CA LEU A 46 8.89 -0.39 -4.75
C LEU A 46 9.71 0.12 -5.94
N ASP A 47 10.97 0.47 -5.71
CA ASP A 47 11.84 1.02 -6.74
C ASP A 47 12.12 0.01 -7.86
N GLU A 48 12.17 -1.29 -7.54
CA GLU A 48 12.34 -2.38 -8.51
C GLU A 48 11.08 -2.60 -9.38
N ASN A 49 9.90 -2.63 -8.77
CA ASN A 49 8.67 -3.09 -9.43
C ASN A 49 7.71 -1.98 -9.87
N PHE A 50 7.91 -0.76 -9.35
CA PHE A 50 7.00 0.36 -9.52
C PHE A 50 7.75 1.63 -9.93
N THR A 51 7.04 2.54 -10.59
CA THR A 51 7.53 3.88 -10.92
C THR A 51 6.78 4.87 -10.04
N LYS A 52 7.52 5.79 -9.42
CA LYS A 52 6.93 6.89 -8.67
C LYS A 52 6.13 7.78 -9.62
N VAL A 53 4.88 8.03 -9.28
CA VAL A 53 3.94 8.87 -10.04
C VAL A 53 4.13 10.32 -9.63
N SER A 54 4.16 11.22 -10.60
CA SER A 54 4.29 12.66 -10.34
C SER A 54 3.00 13.24 -9.72
N PRO A 55 3.06 14.26 -8.85
CA PRO A 55 1.86 14.81 -8.20
C PRO A 55 0.81 15.40 -9.15
N ASP A 56 1.19 15.74 -10.38
CA ASP A 56 0.31 16.26 -11.44
C ASP A 56 -0.34 15.17 -12.29
N GLU A 57 0.11 13.92 -12.16
CA GLU A 57 -0.51 12.79 -12.84
C GLU A 57 -1.74 12.29 -12.08
N ALA A 58 -2.78 11.90 -12.83
CA ALA A 58 -3.98 11.31 -12.26
C ALA A 58 -3.68 9.94 -11.63
N LEU A 59 -4.37 9.63 -10.53
CA LEU A 59 -4.33 8.31 -9.89
C LEU A 59 -5.08 7.29 -10.75
N HIS A 60 -4.52 6.09 -10.84
CA HIS A 60 -5.11 4.96 -11.54
C HIS A 60 -5.45 3.85 -10.56
N PHE A 61 -6.51 3.10 -10.86
CA PHE A 61 -6.87 1.89 -10.12
C PHE A 61 -5.65 0.96 -10.01
N GLY A 62 -5.31 0.58 -8.78
CA GLY A 62 -4.13 -0.21 -8.48
C GLY A 62 -2.86 0.59 -8.19
N ASP A 63 -2.86 1.92 -8.24
CA ASP A 63 -1.70 2.68 -7.77
C ASP A 63 -1.49 2.44 -6.26
N ILE A 64 -0.23 2.24 -5.86
CA ILE A 64 0.14 2.13 -4.45
C ILE A 64 0.32 3.53 -3.88
N ILE A 65 -0.43 3.84 -2.83
CA ILE A 65 -0.28 5.03 -2.00
C ILE A 65 0.54 4.64 -0.78
N ALA A 66 1.81 5.03 -0.76
CA ALA A 66 2.74 4.76 0.33
C ALA A 66 2.87 5.98 1.24
N ILE A 67 2.65 5.77 2.54
CA ILE A 67 2.74 6.79 3.60
C ILE A 67 4.04 6.56 4.37
N SER A 68 4.82 7.62 4.53
CA SER A 68 6.08 7.63 5.28
C SER A 68 6.14 8.79 6.28
N HIS A 69 7.06 8.74 7.22
CA HIS A 69 7.25 9.83 8.19
C HIS A 69 8.24 10.89 7.66
N THR A 70 7.91 12.17 7.85
CA THR A 70 8.79 13.30 7.48
C THR A 70 10.16 13.19 8.15
N GLY A 71 11.23 13.33 7.37
CA GLY A 71 12.60 13.26 7.86
C GLY A 71 13.22 11.86 7.92
N LEU A 72 12.46 10.80 7.64
CA LEU A 72 12.97 9.43 7.59
C LEU A 72 12.70 8.84 6.19
N ARG A 73 13.63 9.09 5.25
CA ARG A 73 13.55 8.53 3.90
C ARG A 73 13.50 7.00 3.99
N HIS A 74 12.59 6.39 3.24
CA HIS A 74 12.39 4.93 3.15
C HIS A 74 11.96 4.24 4.46
N GLN A 75 11.54 4.99 5.48
CA GLN A 75 10.74 4.44 6.59
C GLN A 75 9.26 4.65 6.27
N PHE A 76 8.78 3.80 5.36
CA PHE A 76 7.36 3.72 5.11
C PHE A 76 6.67 3.18 6.36
N MET A 77 5.49 3.70 6.66
CA MET A 77 4.70 3.32 7.83
C MET A 77 3.41 2.61 7.41
N HIS A 78 2.90 2.93 6.21
CA HIS A 78 1.70 2.31 5.65
C HIS A 78 1.68 2.31 4.13
N ALA A 79 0.92 1.38 3.54
CA ALA A 79 0.55 1.46 2.14
C ALA A 79 -0.89 1.04 1.91
N MET A 80 -1.46 1.61 0.86
CA MET A 80 -2.83 1.38 0.42
C MET A 80 -2.85 1.23 -1.10
N ILE A 81 -3.85 0.52 -1.61
CA ILE A 81 -4.16 0.47 -3.03
C ILE A 81 -5.27 1.46 -3.33
N TYR A 82 -5.03 2.34 -4.30
CA TYR A 82 -6.05 3.23 -4.83
C TYR A 82 -7.08 2.43 -5.64
N ILE A 83 -8.36 2.59 -5.33
CA ILE A 83 -9.47 1.98 -6.07
C ILE A 83 -10.13 3.03 -6.96
N ASN A 84 -10.58 4.11 -6.34
CA ASN A 84 -11.25 5.23 -6.98
C ASN A 84 -11.20 6.45 -6.04
N PRO A 85 -11.78 7.61 -6.41
CA PRO A 85 -11.73 8.80 -5.56
C PRO A 85 -12.31 8.61 -4.16
N ASP A 86 -13.24 7.68 -4.00
CA ASP A 86 -13.96 7.47 -2.76
C ASP A 86 -13.27 6.42 -1.86
N TYR A 87 -12.57 5.44 -2.43
CA TYR A 87 -12.12 4.25 -1.71
C TYR A 87 -10.66 3.87 -1.96
N VAL A 88 -10.07 3.31 -0.91
CA VAL A 88 -8.80 2.58 -0.94
C VAL A 88 -9.00 1.16 -0.41
N TRP A 89 -8.08 0.27 -0.75
CA TRP A 89 -7.98 -1.06 -0.16
C TRP A 89 -6.66 -1.21 0.59
N HIS A 90 -6.70 -1.66 1.84
CA HIS A 90 -5.51 -1.87 2.66
C HIS A 90 -5.81 -2.73 3.89
N LYS A 91 -4.77 -3.11 4.62
CA LYS A 91 -4.89 -3.65 5.98
C LYS A 91 -5.24 -2.51 6.93
N ASN A 92 -6.28 -2.69 7.73
CA ASN A 92 -6.85 -1.61 8.55
C ASN A 92 -5.94 -1.11 9.69
N SER A 93 -4.76 -1.70 9.89
CA SER A 93 -3.76 -1.18 10.83
C SER A 93 -2.39 -1.84 10.65
N MET A 94 -1.47 -1.52 11.58
CA MET A 94 -0.19 -2.23 11.76
C MET A 94 -0.35 -3.55 12.51
N PHE A 95 -1.45 -3.76 13.25
CA PHE A 95 -1.70 -4.94 14.09
C PHE A 95 -2.12 -6.17 13.29
N LEU A 96 -1.82 -7.34 13.83
CA LEU A 96 -1.98 -8.64 13.19
C LEU A 96 -3.44 -9.03 12.92
N ASP A 97 -4.29 -8.73 13.88
CA ASP A 97 -5.67 -9.16 13.95
C ASP A 97 -6.63 -8.30 13.14
N ASP A 98 -6.14 -7.19 12.59
CA ASP A 98 -6.94 -6.28 11.79
C ASP A 98 -7.10 -6.77 10.34
N PRO A 99 -8.31 -6.65 9.78
CA PRO A 99 -8.63 -7.20 8.48
C PRO A 99 -8.11 -6.35 7.32
N TRP A 100 -8.06 -6.97 6.15
CA TRP A 100 -8.03 -6.25 4.87
C TRP A 100 -9.42 -5.67 4.58
N THR A 101 -9.49 -4.39 4.26
CA THR A 101 -10.76 -3.69 4.10
C THR A 101 -10.72 -2.72 2.93
N PHE A 102 -11.92 -2.36 2.48
CA PHE A 102 -12.15 -1.10 1.78
C PHE A 102 -12.46 -0.03 2.83
N GLU A 103 -11.82 1.12 2.71
CA GLU A 103 -12.07 2.27 3.56
C GLU A 103 -12.19 3.53 2.69
N PRO A 104 -13.05 4.50 3.07
CA PRO A 104 -13.06 5.79 2.42
C PRO A 104 -11.67 6.45 2.43
N PHE A 105 -11.21 6.95 1.28
CA PHE A 105 -9.83 7.42 1.12
C PHE A 105 -9.47 8.54 2.10
N ASP A 106 -10.35 9.52 2.27
CA ASP A 106 -10.18 10.62 3.21
C ASP A 106 -10.10 10.16 4.67
N GLN A 107 -10.81 9.09 5.01
CA GLN A 107 -10.83 8.55 6.37
C GLN A 107 -9.50 7.85 6.68
N ALA A 108 -9.03 7.02 5.75
CA ALA A 108 -7.73 6.36 5.87
C ALA A 108 -6.59 7.38 5.99
N LEU A 109 -6.58 8.43 5.14
CA LEU A 109 -5.57 9.49 5.24
C LEU A 109 -5.63 10.26 6.57
N LYS A 110 -6.83 10.61 7.05
CA LYS A 110 -7.00 11.29 8.34
C LYS A 110 -6.50 10.43 9.50
N TYR A 111 -6.77 9.12 9.47
CA TYR A 111 -6.28 8.18 10.47
C TYR A 111 -4.74 8.20 10.53
N TRP A 112 -4.07 7.98 9.40
CA TRP A 112 -2.60 7.94 9.35
C TRP A 112 -1.96 9.28 9.66
N ASN A 113 -2.56 10.38 9.22
CA ASN A 113 -2.09 11.72 9.55
C ASN A 113 -2.16 11.97 11.06
N LYS A 114 -3.20 11.49 11.74
CA LYS A 114 -3.32 11.56 13.20
C LYS A 114 -2.31 10.66 13.92
N GLN A 115 -2.14 9.42 13.47
CA GLN A 115 -1.20 8.45 14.07
C GLN A 115 0.25 8.94 14.00
N LEU A 116 0.59 9.71 12.96
CA LEU A 116 1.93 10.23 12.74
C LEU A 116 2.02 11.74 13.05
N GLU A 117 1.17 12.26 13.94
CA GLU A 117 1.27 13.63 14.48
C GLU A 117 1.38 14.74 13.40
N ASN A 118 0.69 14.58 12.26
CA ASN A 118 0.75 15.47 11.10
C ASN A 118 2.11 15.52 10.37
N ARG A 119 2.90 14.46 10.50
CA ARG A 119 4.25 14.33 9.94
C ARG A 119 4.30 13.32 8.80
N ILE A 120 3.26 13.22 7.98
CA ILE A 120 3.23 12.27 6.87
C ILE A 120 3.82 12.84 5.58
N VAL A 121 4.45 11.96 4.81
CA VAL A 121 4.78 12.16 3.39
C VAL A 121 4.05 11.07 2.62
N VAL A 122 3.22 11.49 1.66
CA VAL A 122 2.52 10.58 0.76
C VAL A 122 3.28 10.50 -0.56
N SER A 123 3.48 9.29 -1.05
CA SER A 123 4.04 9.02 -2.37
C SER A 123 3.17 8.01 -3.10
N VAL A 124 3.05 8.18 -4.41
CA VAL A 124 2.24 7.30 -5.26
C VAL A 124 3.17 6.52 -6.18
N HIS A 125 2.91 5.23 -6.34
CA HIS A 125 3.73 4.32 -7.13
C HIS A 125 2.84 3.47 -8.03
N ARG A 126 3.19 3.41 -9.30
CA ARG A 126 2.45 2.67 -10.33
C ARG A 126 3.25 1.48 -10.81
N LYS A 127 2.59 0.32 -10.94
CA LYS A 127 3.26 -0.90 -11.39
C LYS A 127 3.95 -0.65 -12.74
N LYS A 128 5.23 -1.01 -12.84
CA LYS A 128 5.93 -0.99 -14.13
C LYS A 128 5.22 -1.94 -15.08
N VAL A 129 4.83 -1.45 -16.25
CA VAL A 129 4.35 -2.33 -17.31
C VAL A 129 5.54 -3.19 -17.73
N PRO A 130 5.43 -4.53 -17.79
CA PRO A 130 6.49 -5.34 -18.38
C PRO A 130 6.73 -4.81 -19.78
N HIS A 131 7.97 -4.44 -20.11
CA HIS A 131 8.29 -4.19 -21.51
C HIS A 131 7.86 -5.42 -22.31
N PRO A 132 7.04 -5.27 -23.36
CA PRO A 132 6.80 -6.38 -24.27
C PRO A 132 8.17 -6.82 -24.79
N ARG A 133 8.52 -8.08 -24.51
CA ARG A 133 9.68 -8.72 -25.14
C ARG A 133 9.39 -8.97 -26.60
#